data_AF-A0A653LI00-F1
#
_entry.id   AF-A0A653LI00-F1
#
_cell.length_a   1.000
_cell.length_b   1.000
_cell.length_c   1.000
_cell.angle_alpha   90.00
_cell.angle_beta   90.00
_cell.angle_gamma   90.00
#
_symmetry.space_group_name_H-M   'P 1'
#
loop_
_entity.id
_entity.type
_entity.pdbx_description
1 polymer ?
#
loop_
_entity_poly.entity_id
_entity_poly.type
_entity_poly.pdbx_seq_one_letter_code
_entity_poly.pdbx_strand_id
1 'polypeptide(L)'
;MSKRWITAAVATAIVGGVLGVVLSADLEQPKPTQAASNDSQSGKSPAPSQSTAAPASQAASQGASGVSTLQAKPPVATSSAAQATLWDADSLQETESNGITQHLTQVDPQQLSNLAVGQVVSLALPGRSSPTRATLGETRNTAGSAVWQGSLIDGDEMESMTLVKGALETHITVATLDGSLSIIIDNATGKTVITDENQLVMRADPNDHLHYDHKELAPLPPPAQG
;
A
#
# COMPACT_ATOMS: atom_id res chain seq x y z
N MET A 1 -35.88 36.03 -10.73
CA MET A 1 -35.80 34.62 -11.17
C MET A 1 -35.23 33.79 -10.02
N SER A 2 -35.72 32.55 -9.91
CA SER A 2 -36.07 31.90 -8.63
C SER A 2 -34.94 31.16 -7.92
N LYS A 3 -34.94 31.24 -6.58
CA LYS A 3 -34.19 30.38 -5.64
C LYS A 3 -34.77 28.96 -5.67
N ARG A 4 -33.92 27.94 -5.76
CA ARG A 4 -34.27 26.54 -5.55
C ARG A 4 -33.45 26.01 -4.38
N TRP A 5 -34.13 25.65 -3.30
CA TRP A 5 -33.55 24.90 -2.19
C TRP A 5 -33.90 23.42 -2.41
N ILE A 6 -32.93 22.52 -2.23
CA ILE A 6 -33.16 21.08 -2.27
C ILE A 6 -32.84 20.54 -0.89
N THR A 7 -33.89 20.13 -0.19
CA THR A 7 -33.86 19.38 1.06
C THR A 7 -33.62 17.91 0.73
N ALA A 8 -32.56 17.30 1.23
CA ALA A 8 -32.35 15.85 1.13
C ALA A 8 -32.67 15.19 2.48
N ALA A 9 -33.56 14.21 2.43
CA ALA A 9 -34.05 13.46 3.58
C ALA A 9 -33.05 12.38 4.02
N VAL A 10 -32.84 12.28 5.33
CA VAL A 10 -32.07 11.21 5.98
C VAL A 10 -32.96 9.97 6.12
N ALA A 11 -32.46 8.83 5.66
CA ALA A 11 -33.04 7.52 5.94
C ALA A 11 -32.04 6.69 6.75
N THR A 12 -32.25 6.63 8.07
CA THR A 12 -31.63 5.67 8.98
C THR A 12 -32.33 4.32 8.86
N ALA A 13 -31.55 3.24 8.72
CA ALA A 13 -32.02 1.88 8.98
C ALA A 13 -31.01 1.17 9.88
N ILE A 14 -31.44 0.84 11.10
CA ILE A 14 -30.74 0.04 12.11
C ILE A 14 -31.27 -1.40 11.98
N VAL A 15 -30.37 -2.36 11.79
CA VAL A 15 -30.55 -3.81 12.09
C VAL A 15 -29.13 -4.33 12.37
N GLY A 16 -28.71 -4.86 13.51
CA GLY A 16 -29.40 -5.68 14.51
C GLY A 16 -28.99 -7.14 14.32
N GLY A 17 -27.98 -7.63 15.05
CA GLY A 17 -27.59 -9.05 14.97
C GLY A 17 -26.43 -9.44 15.90
N VAL A 18 -26.77 -9.94 17.07
CA VAL A 18 -25.91 -10.71 17.99
C VAL A 18 -25.66 -12.12 17.44
N LEU A 19 -24.49 -12.70 17.74
CA LEU A 19 -24.31 -14.09 18.20
C LEU A 19 -22.83 -14.39 18.45
N GLY A 20 -22.49 -14.71 19.69
CA GLY A 20 -21.21 -15.31 20.05
C GLY A 20 -21.23 -16.83 19.96
N VAL A 21 -20.05 -17.45 19.84
CA VAL A 21 -19.79 -18.83 20.28
C VAL A 21 -18.33 -18.91 20.76
N VAL A 22 -18.20 -19.49 21.95
CA VAL A 22 -16.99 -19.92 22.66
C VAL A 22 -16.64 -21.34 22.20
N LEU A 23 -15.35 -21.72 22.06
CA LEU A 23 -14.73 -22.90 22.70
C LEU A 23 -13.40 -23.31 22.05
N SER A 24 -12.48 -23.64 22.97
CA SER A 24 -11.16 -24.27 22.89
C SER A 24 -11.04 -25.50 21.99
N ALA A 25 -9.87 -25.68 21.36
CA ALA A 25 -9.28 -26.99 21.11
C ALA A 25 -7.76 -26.87 20.84
N ASP A 26 -7.00 -27.49 21.73
CA ASP A 26 -5.60 -27.88 21.63
C ASP A 26 -5.44 -28.96 20.53
N LEU A 27 -4.59 -28.75 19.53
CA LEU A 27 -4.07 -29.81 18.65
C LEU A 27 -2.68 -29.43 18.11
N GLU A 28 -1.67 -29.98 18.77
CA GLU A 28 -0.43 -30.58 18.25
C GLU A 28 0.26 -29.98 17.01
N GLN A 29 1.45 -29.42 17.27
CA GLN A 29 2.44 -28.98 16.30
C GLN A 29 3.32 -30.16 15.81
N PRO A 30 3.40 -30.48 14.51
CA PRO A 30 4.36 -31.47 14.03
C PRO A 30 5.75 -30.86 13.80
N LYS A 31 6.75 -31.55 14.37
CA LYS A 31 8.20 -31.36 14.27
C LYS A 31 8.71 -31.64 12.84
N PRO A 32 9.64 -30.83 12.27
CA PRO A 32 10.31 -31.20 11.03
C PRO A 32 11.46 -32.19 11.28
N THR A 33 11.44 -33.29 10.52
CA THR A 33 12.44 -34.36 10.48
C THR A 33 13.66 -33.95 9.65
N GLN A 34 14.85 -34.23 10.19
CA GLN A 34 16.16 -34.13 9.54
C GLN A 34 16.28 -35.13 8.38
N ALA A 35 16.96 -34.72 7.30
CA ALA A 35 17.63 -35.65 6.39
C ALA A 35 19.08 -35.18 6.18
N ALA A 36 20.02 -36.06 6.52
CA ALA A 36 21.45 -35.88 6.35
C ALA A 36 21.98 -36.81 5.25
N SER A 37 23.07 -36.35 4.62
CA SER A 37 24.18 -37.12 4.03
C SER A 37 23.95 -37.91 2.74
N ASN A 38 24.72 -37.63 1.68
CA ASN A 38 26.00 -38.33 1.50
C ASN A 38 26.87 -37.74 0.37
N ASP A 39 28.17 -37.99 0.54
CA ASP A 39 29.32 -37.41 -0.14
C ASP A 39 29.88 -38.34 -1.25
N SER A 40 30.73 -37.76 -2.11
CA SER A 40 31.86 -38.36 -2.85
C SER A 40 31.64 -39.15 -4.16
N GLN A 41 32.23 -38.66 -5.28
CA GLN A 41 33.53 -39.12 -5.83
C GLN A 41 33.66 -39.00 -7.38
N SER A 42 34.66 -38.20 -7.80
CA SER A 42 35.59 -38.31 -8.94
C SER A 42 35.16 -38.77 -10.35
N GLY A 43 35.52 -37.97 -11.38
CA GLY A 43 35.95 -38.53 -12.67
C GLY A 43 35.81 -37.68 -13.94
N LYS A 44 36.95 -37.13 -14.41
CA LYS A 44 37.43 -37.16 -15.81
C LYS A 44 36.81 -36.21 -16.86
N SER A 45 37.63 -35.25 -17.29
CA SER A 45 37.54 -34.52 -18.57
C SER A 45 37.82 -35.46 -19.78
N PRO A 46 37.29 -35.17 -20.98
CA PRO A 46 38.17 -34.55 -21.98
C PRO A 46 37.54 -33.48 -22.90
N ALA A 47 38.49 -32.81 -23.56
CA ALA A 47 38.54 -31.76 -24.58
C ALA A 47 37.72 -31.95 -25.90
N PRO A 48 37.73 -30.93 -26.80
CA PRO A 48 36.66 -30.59 -27.75
C PRO A 48 36.85 -31.19 -29.16
N SER A 49 35.80 -31.16 -29.98
CA SER A 49 35.87 -31.49 -31.41
C SER A 49 35.68 -30.26 -32.29
N GLN A 50 36.68 -30.00 -33.14
CA GLN A 50 36.67 -29.03 -34.24
C GLN A 50 36.18 -29.65 -35.56
N SER A 51 35.92 -28.76 -36.52
CA SER A 51 35.94 -28.95 -37.99
C SER A 51 34.56 -29.28 -38.61
N THR A 52 34.09 -28.65 -39.70
CA THR A 52 34.82 -28.34 -40.94
C THR A 52 34.04 -27.36 -41.84
N ALA A 53 34.81 -26.49 -42.52
CA ALA A 53 34.66 -25.90 -43.86
C ALA A 53 33.45 -25.05 -44.29
N ALA A 54 33.80 -23.84 -44.75
CA ALA A 54 33.13 -23.03 -45.75
C ALA A 54 33.12 -23.70 -47.15
N PRO A 55 32.29 -23.19 -48.07
CA PRO A 55 32.89 -22.60 -49.27
C PRO A 55 32.39 -21.17 -49.56
N ALA A 56 33.26 -20.43 -50.23
CA ALA A 56 33.04 -19.08 -50.72
C ALA A 56 32.49 -19.04 -52.15
N SER A 57 31.94 -17.87 -52.48
CA SER A 57 31.78 -17.24 -53.80
C SER A 57 30.55 -17.56 -54.64
N GLN A 58 29.69 -16.56 -54.80
CA GLN A 58 29.65 -15.78 -56.05
C GLN A 58 28.94 -14.44 -55.86
N ALA A 59 29.62 -13.37 -56.28
CA ALA A 59 29.05 -12.06 -56.53
C ALA A 59 28.55 -12.01 -57.98
N ALA A 60 27.33 -11.52 -58.19
CA ALA A 60 26.92 -10.85 -59.42
C ALA A 60 25.82 -9.84 -59.08
N SER A 61 26.21 -8.58 -59.20
CA SER A 61 25.41 -7.37 -59.05
C SER A 61 24.47 -7.13 -60.24
N GLN A 62 23.23 -6.73 -59.94
CA GLN A 62 22.29 -5.88 -60.70
C GLN A 62 20.95 -6.03 -59.94
N GLY A 63 20.32 -5.05 -59.31
CA GLY A 63 20.09 -3.64 -59.61
C GLY A 63 18.68 -3.33 -59.07
N ALA A 64 18.38 -2.05 -58.85
CA ALA A 64 17.09 -1.49 -58.45
C ALA A 64 16.74 -1.42 -56.94
N SER A 65 16.94 -0.20 -56.43
CA SER A 65 15.91 0.57 -55.71
C SER A 65 15.53 0.17 -54.28
N GLY A 66 16.07 0.94 -53.34
CA GLY A 66 15.28 1.55 -52.28
C GLY A 66 14.93 0.67 -51.07
N VAL A 67 15.68 0.84 -49.99
CA VAL A 67 15.15 1.31 -48.69
C VAL A 67 16.32 1.37 -47.71
N SER A 68 16.53 2.56 -47.16
CA SER A 68 17.41 2.78 -46.01
C SER A 68 16.83 2.03 -44.81
N THR A 69 17.40 0.90 -44.43
CA THR A 69 17.12 0.30 -43.13
C THR A 69 18.12 0.86 -42.13
N LEU A 70 17.73 1.98 -41.53
CA LEU A 70 18.34 2.45 -40.29
C LEU A 70 18.20 1.32 -39.26
N GLN A 71 19.35 0.81 -38.83
CA GLN A 71 19.48 -0.18 -37.78
C GLN A 71 18.98 0.44 -36.46
N ALA A 72 17.74 0.13 -36.08
CA ALA A 72 17.16 0.58 -34.83
C ALA A 72 17.89 -0.12 -33.67
N LYS A 73 18.48 0.70 -32.79
CA LYS A 73 18.94 0.28 -31.46
C LYS A 73 17.81 -0.47 -30.75
N PRO A 74 18.05 -1.66 -30.15
CA PRO A 74 17.02 -2.35 -29.38
C PRO A 74 16.50 -1.41 -28.29
N PRO A 75 15.18 -1.25 -28.12
CA PRO A 75 14.66 -0.53 -26.96
C PRO A 75 15.12 -1.30 -25.73
N VAL A 76 15.84 -0.62 -24.84
CA VAL A 76 15.99 -1.06 -23.46
C VAL A 76 14.57 -1.11 -22.90
N ALA A 77 14.02 -2.31 -22.76
CA ALA A 77 12.80 -2.52 -22.02
C ALA A 77 13.10 -2.13 -20.57
N THR A 78 12.85 -0.88 -20.20
CA THR A 78 12.65 -0.54 -18.80
C THR A 78 11.48 -1.38 -18.36
N SER A 79 11.74 -2.38 -17.52
CA SER A 79 10.70 -3.14 -16.83
C SER A 79 9.79 -2.11 -16.16
N SER A 80 8.62 -1.87 -16.75
CA SER A 80 7.65 -0.94 -16.17
C SER A 80 7.25 -1.56 -14.84
N ALA A 81 7.70 -0.97 -13.73
CA ALA A 81 7.18 -1.33 -12.44
C ALA A 81 5.65 -1.21 -12.51
N ALA A 82 4.93 -2.19 -11.96
CA ALA A 82 3.48 -2.12 -11.91
C ALA A 82 3.07 -0.82 -11.21
N GLN A 83 2.11 -0.10 -11.78
CA GLN A 83 1.61 1.16 -11.22
C GLN A 83 0.16 0.97 -10.78
N ALA A 84 -0.19 1.48 -9.60
CA ALA A 84 -1.56 1.64 -9.15
C ALA A 84 -1.87 3.12 -8.90
N THR A 85 -3.06 3.56 -9.29
CA THR A 85 -3.53 4.93 -9.05
C THR A 85 -4.67 4.86 -8.04
N LEU A 86 -4.38 5.25 -6.80
CA LEU A 86 -5.36 5.17 -5.73
C LEU A 86 -6.49 6.18 -5.95
N TRP A 87 -6.15 7.41 -6.34
CA TRP A 87 -7.10 8.46 -6.74
C TRP A 87 -6.38 9.62 -7.43
N ASP A 88 -7.15 10.42 -8.15
CA ASP A 88 -6.70 11.60 -8.90
C ASP A 88 -7.16 12.91 -8.26
N ALA A 89 -6.57 14.04 -8.67
CA ALA A 89 -6.86 15.36 -8.08
C ALA A 89 -8.33 15.77 -8.26
N ASP A 90 -8.94 15.40 -9.38
CA ASP A 90 -10.34 15.75 -9.71
C ASP A 90 -11.35 15.07 -8.77
N SER A 91 -10.93 14.00 -8.07
CA SER A 91 -11.77 13.28 -7.12
C SER A 91 -11.79 13.92 -5.73
N LEU A 92 -10.86 14.83 -5.43
CA LEU A 92 -10.74 15.46 -4.12
C LEU A 92 -11.86 16.48 -3.92
N GLN A 93 -12.58 16.32 -2.82
CA GLN A 93 -13.63 17.23 -2.40
C GLN A 93 -13.29 17.79 -1.02
N GLU A 94 -13.10 19.09 -0.92
CA GLU A 94 -12.88 19.75 0.37
C GLU A 94 -14.19 19.81 1.17
N THR A 95 -14.08 19.52 2.45
CA THR A 95 -15.16 19.62 3.42
C THR A 95 -14.62 20.13 4.76
N GLU A 96 -15.52 20.65 5.60
CA GLU A 96 -15.18 21.04 6.96
C GLU A 96 -15.95 20.15 7.93
N SER A 97 -15.25 19.47 8.83
CA SER A 97 -15.83 18.57 9.82
C SER A 97 -15.23 18.86 11.19
N ASN A 98 -16.07 19.17 12.18
CA ASN A 98 -15.66 19.58 13.52
C ASN A 98 -14.66 20.76 13.49
N GLY A 99 -14.74 21.63 12.46
CA GLY A 99 -13.84 22.75 12.21
C GLY A 99 -12.44 22.37 11.69
N ILE A 100 -12.22 21.12 11.32
CA ILE A 100 -11.00 20.65 10.65
C ILE A 100 -11.32 20.55 9.16
N THR A 101 -10.47 21.15 8.33
CA THR A 101 -10.52 20.94 6.88
C THR A 101 -10.14 19.50 6.58
N GLN A 102 -11.02 18.79 5.88
CA GLN A 102 -10.81 17.44 5.41
C GLN A 102 -10.98 17.41 3.89
N HIS A 103 -10.28 16.50 3.24
CA HIS A 103 -10.50 16.21 1.83
C HIS A 103 -11.05 14.79 1.68
N LEU A 104 -12.19 14.67 1.04
CA LEU A 104 -12.86 13.41 0.76
C LEU A 104 -12.51 12.95 -0.65
N THR A 105 -12.26 11.66 -0.80
CA THR A 105 -12.15 11.00 -2.10
C THR A 105 -12.61 9.54 -1.97
N GLN A 106 -12.47 8.77 -3.04
CA GLN A 106 -12.78 7.36 -3.06
C GLN A 106 -11.72 6.59 -3.86
N VAL A 107 -11.15 5.59 -3.22
CA VAL A 107 -10.28 4.60 -3.87
C VAL A 107 -11.10 3.38 -4.28
N ASP A 108 -10.67 2.69 -5.31
CA ASP A 108 -11.20 1.36 -5.64
C ASP A 108 -10.67 0.31 -4.63
N PRO A 109 -11.54 -0.37 -3.85
CA PRO A 109 -11.13 -1.43 -2.93
C PRO A 109 -10.32 -2.57 -3.59
N GLN A 110 -10.53 -2.83 -4.88
CA GLN A 110 -9.74 -3.82 -5.62
C GLN A 110 -8.29 -3.35 -5.82
N GLN A 111 -8.04 -2.05 -6.02
CA GLN A 111 -6.69 -1.54 -6.11
C GLN A 111 -5.95 -1.65 -4.78
N LEU A 112 -6.61 -1.34 -3.67
CA LEU A 112 -6.10 -1.58 -2.31
C LEU A 112 -5.81 -3.07 -2.05
N SER A 113 -6.61 -3.96 -2.62
CA SER A 113 -6.46 -5.41 -2.48
C SER A 113 -5.23 -5.95 -3.20
N ASN A 114 -4.85 -5.31 -4.31
CA ASN A 114 -3.78 -5.77 -5.19
C ASN A 114 -2.43 -5.07 -4.93
N LEU A 115 -2.31 -4.29 -3.85
CA LEU A 115 -1.06 -3.64 -3.50
C LEU A 115 0.06 -4.65 -3.24
N ALA A 116 1.21 -4.43 -3.87
CA ALA A 116 2.37 -5.30 -3.79
C ALA A 116 3.67 -4.53 -3.57
N VAL A 117 4.67 -5.21 -2.99
CA VAL A 117 6.03 -4.67 -2.85
C VAL A 117 6.64 -4.42 -4.23
N GLY A 118 7.36 -3.32 -4.36
CA GLY A 118 7.97 -2.87 -5.61
C GLY A 118 7.00 -2.18 -6.57
N GLN A 119 5.72 -2.10 -6.23
CA GLN A 119 4.72 -1.36 -6.99
C GLN A 119 4.88 0.15 -6.75
N VAL A 120 4.63 0.94 -7.77
CA VAL A 120 4.50 2.40 -7.63
C VAL A 120 3.04 2.74 -7.41
N VAL A 121 2.74 3.42 -6.30
CA VAL A 121 1.41 3.99 -6.06
C VAL A 121 1.42 5.47 -6.39
N SER A 122 0.34 5.94 -7.02
CA SER A 122 0.09 7.33 -7.35
C SER A 122 -1.16 7.82 -6.62
N LEU A 123 -1.06 8.97 -5.98
CA LEU A 123 -2.14 9.60 -5.23
C LEU A 123 -2.05 11.11 -5.29
N ALA A 124 -3.17 11.78 -5.54
CA ALA A 124 -3.22 13.24 -5.48
C ALA A 124 -3.31 13.73 -4.04
N LEU A 125 -2.48 14.72 -3.67
CA LEU A 125 -2.48 15.31 -2.34
C LEU A 125 -3.07 16.72 -2.38
N PRO A 126 -3.84 17.13 -1.35
CA PRO A 126 -4.24 18.52 -1.19
C PRO A 126 -3.04 19.47 -1.21
N GLY A 127 -3.19 20.62 -1.87
CA GLY A 127 -2.11 21.62 -1.97
C GLY A 127 -1.02 21.31 -3.00
N ARG A 128 -1.01 20.12 -3.64
CA ARG A 128 -0.05 19.78 -4.71
C ARG A 128 -0.68 19.84 -6.09
N SER A 129 0.07 20.39 -7.04
CA SER A 129 -0.33 20.50 -8.45
C SER A 129 -0.15 19.22 -9.27
N SER A 130 0.55 18.22 -8.73
CA SER A 130 0.80 16.95 -9.42
C SER A 130 0.61 15.77 -8.49
N PRO A 131 0.16 14.60 -9.01
CA PRO A 131 0.04 13.39 -8.22
C PRO A 131 1.39 13.01 -7.59
N THR A 132 1.35 12.67 -6.32
CA THR A 132 2.50 12.17 -5.59
C THR A 132 2.65 10.68 -5.88
N ARG A 133 3.87 10.27 -6.25
CA ARG A 133 4.21 8.88 -6.54
C ARG A 133 5.16 8.35 -5.47
N ALA A 134 4.92 7.13 -5.01
CA ALA A 134 5.77 6.47 -4.03
C ALA A 134 5.94 4.99 -4.37
N THR A 135 7.14 4.46 -4.13
CA THR A 135 7.42 3.03 -4.31
C THR A 135 7.08 2.30 -3.02
N LEU A 136 6.25 1.25 -3.08
CA LEU A 136 5.96 0.41 -1.93
C LEU A 136 7.17 -0.48 -1.61
N GLY A 137 7.94 -0.10 -0.60
CA GLY A 137 9.14 -0.79 -0.16
C GLY A 137 8.88 -1.84 0.91
N GLU A 138 9.92 -2.09 1.71
CA GLU A 138 10.07 -3.22 2.62
C GLU A 138 8.84 -3.50 3.50
N THR A 139 8.41 -4.76 3.52
CA THR A 139 7.21 -5.19 4.23
C THR A 139 7.54 -5.78 5.58
N ARG A 140 6.94 -5.22 6.64
CA ARG A 140 6.83 -5.89 7.94
C ARG A 140 5.38 -6.36 8.11
N ASN A 141 5.09 -7.58 7.65
CA ASN A 141 3.80 -8.19 7.93
C ASN A 141 3.75 -8.54 9.42
N THR A 142 2.85 -7.91 10.16
CA THR A 142 2.65 -8.15 11.59
C THR A 142 1.25 -8.68 11.81
N ALA A 143 1.13 -9.92 12.31
CA ALA A 143 -0.11 -10.52 12.82
C ALA A 143 -1.43 -10.12 12.10
N GLY A 144 -1.45 -10.12 10.76
CA GLY A 144 -2.66 -9.82 9.97
C GLY A 144 -2.75 -8.39 9.37
N SER A 145 -1.74 -7.53 9.58
CA SER A 145 -1.63 -6.23 8.92
C SER A 145 -0.42 -6.17 8.01
N ALA A 146 -0.61 -5.62 6.81
CA ALA A 146 0.47 -5.40 5.86
C ALA A 146 0.96 -3.95 5.98
N VAL A 147 2.26 -3.79 6.17
CA VAL A 147 2.90 -2.48 6.32
C VAL A 147 3.89 -2.29 5.19
N TRP A 148 3.82 -1.15 4.51
CA TRP A 148 4.76 -0.73 3.48
C TRP A 148 5.31 0.65 3.83
N GLN A 149 6.58 0.85 3.53
CA GLN A 149 7.24 2.13 3.63
C GLN A 149 7.91 2.47 2.29
N GLY A 150 7.78 3.71 1.86
CA GLY A 150 8.28 4.17 0.57
C GLY A 150 8.78 5.60 0.60
N SER A 151 9.83 5.87 -0.15
CA SER A 151 10.22 7.25 -0.50
C SER A 151 9.33 7.78 -1.62
N LEU A 152 9.05 9.07 -1.61
CA LEU A 152 8.36 9.74 -2.70
C LEU A 152 9.33 9.87 -3.89
N ILE A 153 8.90 9.44 -5.07
CA ILE A 153 9.73 9.42 -6.29
C ILE A 153 10.02 10.85 -6.78
N ASP A 154 9.02 11.72 -6.66
CA ASP A 154 9.10 13.14 -7.08
C ASP A 154 9.28 14.09 -5.88
N GLY A 155 9.55 13.53 -4.70
CA GLY A 155 9.72 14.29 -3.46
C GLY A 155 11.18 14.54 -3.11
N ASP A 156 11.38 15.29 -2.04
CA ASP A 156 12.69 15.44 -1.39
C ASP A 156 13.10 14.14 -0.67
N GLU A 157 14.39 13.96 -0.37
CA GLU A 157 14.91 12.79 0.35
C GLU A 157 14.30 12.62 1.76
N MET A 158 13.85 13.72 2.36
CA MET A 158 13.16 13.71 3.65
C MET A 158 11.67 13.36 3.54
N GLU A 159 11.08 13.36 2.34
CA GLU A 159 9.67 13.02 2.16
C GLU A 159 9.47 11.50 2.10
N SER A 160 8.47 11.02 2.83
CA SER A 160 8.18 9.59 2.91
C SER A 160 6.69 9.29 3.02
N MET A 161 6.35 8.06 2.67
CA MET A 161 5.01 7.52 2.79
C MET A 161 5.05 6.20 3.55
N THR A 162 4.14 6.05 4.49
CA THR A 162 3.87 4.78 5.19
C THR A 162 2.45 4.36 4.91
N LEU A 163 2.23 3.11 4.52
CA LEU A 163 0.92 2.52 4.28
C LEU A 163 0.74 1.30 5.17
N VAL A 164 -0.31 1.29 5.98
CA VAL A 164 -0.68 0.20 6.88
C VAL A 164 -2.07 -0.28 6.50
N LYS A 165 -2.15 -1.48 5.94
CA LYS A 165 -3.43 -2.12 5.61
C LYS A 165 -3.83 -3.08 6.72
N GLY A 166 -4.89 -2.72 7.43
CA GLY A 166 -5.59 -3.58 8.38
C GLY A 166 -6.73 -4.35 7.73
N ALA A 167 -7.56 -5.01 8.56
CA ALA A 167 -8.72 -5.75 8.08
C ALA A 167 -9.86 -4.83 7.62
N LEU A 168 -10.16 -3.78 8.39
CA LEU A 168 -11.29 -2.88 8.14
C LEU A 168 -10.85 -1.59 7.43
N GLU A 169 -9.68 -1.07 7.79
CA GLU A 169 -9.21 0.22 7.31
C GLU A 169 -7.76 0.12 6.82
N THR A 170 -7.41 1.01 5.92
CA THR A 170 -6.04 1.28 5.50
C THR A 170 -5.67 2.69 5.94
N HIS A 171 -4.54 2.82 6.62
CA HIS A 171 -3.98 4.10 7.04
C HIS A 171 -2.78 4.43 6.17
N ILE A 172 -2.74 5.64 5.62
CA ILE A 172 -1.59 6.16 4.90
C ILE A 172 -1.14 7.45 5.58
N THR A 173 0.13 7.52 5.94
CA THR A 173 0.77 8.74 6.39
C THR A 173 1.72 9.21 5.30
N VAL A 174 1.61 10.47 4.90
CA VAL A 174 2.53 11.10 3.95
C VAL A 174 3.21 12.27 4.64
N ALA A 175 4.50 12.13 4.88
CA ALA A 175 5.35 13.19 5.40
C ALA A 175 5.94 13.96 4.20
N THR A 176 5.62 15.24 4.11
CA THR A 176 6.13 16.17 3.09
C THR A 176 6.83 17.35 3.76
N LEU A 177 7.52 18.18 2.96
CA LEU A 177 8.13 19.41 3.47
C LEU A 177 7.10 20.42 4.01
N ASP A 178 5.86 20.39 3.50
CA ASP A 178 4.79 21.32 3.89
C ASP A 178 4.03 20.85 5.15
N GLY A 179 4.23 19.60 5.57
CA GLY A 179 3.52 18.99 6.68
C GLY A 179 3.28 17.50 6.50
N SER A 180 2.56 16.91 7.46
CA SER A 180 2.18 15.51 7.45
C SER A 180 0.68 15.35 7.22
N LEU A 181 0.33 14.45 6.31
CA LEU A 181 -1.05 14.13 5.97
C LEU A 181 -1.39 12.74 6.52
N SER A 182 -2.52 12.65 7.22
CA SER A 182 -3.13 11.41 7.66
C SER A 182 -4.31 11.06 6.77
N ILE A 183 -4.28 9.87 6.19
CA ILE A 183 -5.28 9.40 5.24
C ILE A 183 -5.85 8.09 5.80
N ILE A 184 -7.17 8.04 5.93
CA ILE A 184 -7.90 6.86 6.41
C ILE A 184 -8.82 6.40 5.31
N ILE A 185 -8.76 5.10 5.01
CA ILE A 185 -9.57 4.48 3.97
C ILE A 185 -10.36 3.32 4.56
N ASP A 186 -11.68 3.32 4.36
CA ASP A 186 -12.52 2.16 4.62
C ASP A 186 -12.31 1.11 3.51
N ASN A 187 -11.84 -0.09 3.88
CA ASN A 187 -11.47 -1.13 2.90
C ASN A 187 -12.66 -1.76 2.19
N ALA A 188 -13.87 -1.64 2.74
CA ALA A 188 -15.08 -2.23 2.15
C ALA A 188 -15.71 -1.30 1.10
N THR A 189 -15.71 0.00 1.37
CA THR A 189 -16.39 1.02 0.55
C THR A 189 -15.43 1.85 -0.28
N GLY A 190 -14.15 1.89 0.10
CA GLY A 190 -13.13 2.72 -0.52
C GLY A 190 -13.25 4.20 -0.16
N LYS A 191 -14.13 4.58 0.78
CA LYS A 191 -14.25 5.97 1.23
C LYS A 191 -12.95 6.40 1.89
N THR A 192 -12.41 7.51 1.42
CA THR A 192 -11.12 8.04 1.87
C THR A 192 -11.29 9.42 2.47
N VAL A 193 -10.71 9.62 3.65
CA VAL A 193 -10.63 10.91 4.33
C VAL A 193 -9.17 11.29 4.49
N ILE A 194 -8.81 12.48 4.02
CA ILE A 194 -7.46 13.06 4.11
C ILE A 194 -7.53 14.24 5.07
N THR A 195 -6.65 14.26 6.07
CA THR A 195 -6.57 15.30 7.09
C THR A 195 -5.12 15.75 7.25
N ASP A 196 -4.91 17.07 7.37
CA ASP A 196 -3.61 17.63 7.76
C ASP A 196 -3.38 17.43 9.26
N GLU A 197 -2.31 16.72 9.62
CA GLU A 197 -1.98 16.42 11.01
C GLU A 197 -1.61 17.67 11.81
N ASN A 198 -1.11 18.72 11.15
CA ASN A 198 -0.82 19.99 11.82
C ASN A 198 -2.10 20.62 12.40
N GLN A 199 -3.24 20.47 11.72
CA GLN A 199 -4.54 20.96 12.18
C GLN A 199 -5.07 20.17 13.39
N LEU A 200 -4.69 18.90 13.51
CA LEU A 200 -5.04 18.06 14.66
C LEU A 200 -4.22 18.45 15.89
N VAL A 201 -2.91 18.65 15.72
CA VAL A 201 -2.01 19.04 16.82
C VAL A 201 -2.38 20.41 17.39
N MET A 202 -2.76 21.38 16.54
CA MET A 202 -3.18 22.71 17.01
C MET A 202 -4.47 22.71 17.85
N ARG A 203 -5.25 21.63 17.80
CA ARG A 203 -6.52 21.48 18.52
C ARG A 203 -6.46 20.57 19.74
N ALA A 204 -5.42 19.74 19.85
CA ALA A 204 -5.23 18.94 21.05
C ALA A 204 -5.05 19.91 22.24
N ASP A 205 -6.03 19.99 23.12
CA ASP A 205 -5.85 20.70 24.39
C ASP A 205 -4.79 19.91 25.19
N PRO A 206 -3.61 20.48 25.46
CA PRO A 206 -2.58 19.79 26.23
C PRO A 206 -3.03 19.43 27.65
N ASN A 207 -4.14 20.02 28.11
CA ASN A 207 -4.71 19.85 29.44
C ASN A 207 -5.99 19.02 29.45
N ASP A 208 -6.35 18.34 28.34
CA ASP A 208 -7.42 17.33 28.37
C ASP A 208 -6.94 16.10 29.15
N HIS A 209 -6.97 16.22 30.47
CA HIS A 209 -6.75 15.12 31.37
C HIS A 209 -7.97 14.19 31.24
N LEU A 210 -7.78 13.04 30.58
CA LEU A 210 -8.74 11.94 30.64
C LEU A 210 -9.08 11.67 32.11
N HIS A 211 -10.26 12.13 32.54
CA HIS A 211 -10.80 11.82 33.85
C HIS A 211 -11.20 10.35 33.85
N TYR A 212 -10.24 9.48 34.16
CA TYR A 212 -10.56 8.12 34.52
C TYR A 212 -11.33 8.19 35.84
N ASP A 213 -12.64 7.98 35.78
CA ASP A 213 -13.45 7.72 36.98
C ASP A 213 -12.99 6.36 37.52
N HIS A 214 -11.95 6.36 38.35
CA HIS A 214 -11.52 5.16 39.06
C HIS A 214 -12.61 4.83 40.06
N LYS A 215 -13.60 4.06 39.63
CA LYS A 215 -14.50 3.39 40.55
C LYS A 215 -13.66 2.44 41.38
N GLU A 216 -13.33 2.86 42.60
CA GLU A 216 -12.63 2.04 43.58
C GLU A 216 -13.34 0.68 43.68
N LEU A 217 -12.62 -0.39 43.35
CA LEU A 217 -13.15 -1.75 43.48
C LEU A 217 -13.47 -2.00 44.95
N ALA A 218 -14.63 -2.59 45.23
CA ALA A 218 -15.00 -2.96 46.59
C ALA A 218 -13.90 -3.86 47.19
N PRO A 219 -13.48 -3.64 48.45
CA PRO A 219 -12.42 -4.42 49.07
C PRO A 219 -12.79 -5.91 49.07
N LEU A 220 -11.80 -6.76 48.79
CA LEU A 220 -11.99 -8.21 48.81
C LEU A 220 -12.43 -8.67 50.21
N PRO A 221 -13.41 -9.58 50.30
CA PRO A 221 -13.81 -10.13 51.59
C PRO A 221 -12.64 -10.86 52.25
N PRO A 222 -12.55 -10.85 53.59
CA PRO A 222 -11.48 -11.54 54.30
C PRO A 222 -11.54 -13.05 54.01
N PRO A 223 -10.38 -13.75 53.97
CA PRO A 223 -10.35 -15.19 53.78
C PRO A 223 -11.09 -15.88 54.92
N ALA A 224 -11.98 -16.82 54.58
CA ALA A 224 -12.68 -17.63 55.58
C ALA A 224 -11.66 -18.47 56.36
N GLN A 225 -11.62 -18.31 57.67
CA GLN A 225 -10.85 -19.19 58.56
C GLN A 225 -11.64 -20.49 58.76
N GLY A 226 -11.01 -21.62 58.44
CA GLY A 226 -11.45 -22.96 58.82
C GLY A 226 -10.83 -23.41 60.12
#